data_AF-A0A3M7PSA1-F1
#
_entry.id   AF-A0A3M7PSA1-F1
#
_cell.length_a   1.000
_cell.length_b   1.000
_cell.length_c   1.000
_cell.angle_alpha   90.00
_cell.angle_beta   90.00
_cell.angle_gamma   90.00
#
_symmetry.space_group_name_H-M   'P 1'
#
loop_
_entity.id
_entity.type
_entity.pdbx_description
1 polymer ?
#
loop_
_entity_poly.entity_id
_entity_poly.type
_entity_poly.pdbx_seq_one_letter_code
_entity_poly.pdbx_strand_id
1 'polypeptide(L)'
;KATFVMKIDDDVFVNIKSLSKHLVEKFSIEPKSSKFIYCNINEMAYPMRKNASKWYVDADTYPFTLYPKYCEGFAYITNVATMELMHEQSKIIPRFWIDDVYFTGLLLHGIPGINWFDFKNELKWSYYDFWDLGNTLKIYEFIVVVNIAVTQRYLCGCRLLGYIISALICPANGYTRYTDILRSPDTVSSLALKLFTLFALTILGVIILTTNLISFIPAKKNEFLFLQARLI
;
A
#
# COMPACT_ATOMS: atom_id res chain seq x y z
N LYS A 1 2.71 18.72 -17.15
CA LYS A 1 1.78 18.11 -16.18
C LYS A 1 2.29 16.70 -15.88
N ALA A 2 2.11 16.17 -14.66
CA ALA A 2 2.47 14.79 -14.33
C ALA A 2 1.58 13.80 -15.10
N THR A 3 2.15 12.67 -15.53
CA THR A 3 1.42 11.60 -16.23
C THR A 3 0.66 10.71 -15.24
N PHE A 4 1.30 10.43 -14.10
CA PHE A 4 0.77 9.58 -13.04
C PHE A 4 0.72 10.35 -11.73
N VAL A 5 -0.29 10.04 -10.92
CA VAL A 5 -0.45 10.49 -9.54
C VAL A 5 -0.54 9.25 -8.67
N MET A 6 0.25 9.19 -7.61
CA MET A 6 0.21 8.10 -6.64
C MET A 6 -0.06 8.67 -5.25
N LYS A 7 -1.05 8.08 -4.57
CA LYS A 7 -1.27 8.27 -3.14
C LYS A 7 -0.67 7.06 -2.41
N ILE A 8 0.00 7.32 -1.29
CA ILE A 8 0.49 6.29 -0.36
C ILE A 8 0.24 6.70 1.08
N ASP A 9 0.06 5.73 1.96
CA ASP A 9 0.16 5.93 3.41
C ASP A 9 1.64 6.00 3.86
N ASP A 10 1.87 6.45 5.09
CA ASP A 10 3.21 6.61 5.67
C ASP A 10 3.83 5.29 6.14
N ASP A 11 3.04 4.22 6.20
CA ASP A 11 3.44 2.85 6.50
C ASP A 11 3.65 1.98 5.23
N VAL A 12 3.79 2.63 4.07
CA VAL A 12 3.99 1.99 2.76
C VAL A 12 5.35 2.34 2.17
N PHE A 13 6.10 1.31 1.80
CA PHE A 13 7.33 1.44 1.04
C PHE A 13 7.10 1.11 -0.44
N VAL A 14 7.65 1.92 -1.34
CA VAL A 14 7.49 1.75 -2.79
C VAL A 14 8.85 1.77 -3.48
N ASN A 15 9.11 0.78 -4.33
CA ASN A 15 10.22 0.83 -5.26
C ASN A 15 9.83 1.70 -6.47
N ILE A 16 9.99 3.02 -6.33
CA ILE A 16 9.56 4.03 -7.32
C ILE A 16 10.19 3.78 -8.69
N LYS A 17 11.46 3.34 -8.76
CA LYS A 17 12.15 3.11 -10.03
C LYS A 17 11.55 1.94 -10.80
N SER A 18 11.33 0.82 -10.13
CA SER A 18 10.72 -0.36 -10.77
C SER A 18 9.25 -0.09 -11.11
N LEU A 19 8.51 0.55 -10.20
CA LEU A 19 7.11 0.89 -10.42
C LEU A 19 6.94 1.85 -11.61
N SER A 20 7.74 2.91 -11.70
CA SER A 20 7.66 3.87 -12.82
C SER A 20 7.91 3.21 -14.17
N LYS A 21 8.92 2.32 -14.26
CA LYS A 21 9.16 1.53 -15.47
C LYS A 21 7.95 0.68 -15.84
N HIS A 22 7.39 -0.06 -14.89
CA HIS A 22 6.21 -0.88 -15.10
C HIS A 22 5.00 -0.05 -15.56
N LEU A 23 4.75 1.12 -14.93
CA LEU A 23 3.64 1.99 -15.31
C LEU A 23 3.80 2.54 -16.74
N VAL A 24 5.00 2.97 -17.11
CA VAL A 24 5.28 3.46 -18.47
C VAL A 24 5.05 2.34 -19.49
N GLU A 25 5.52 1.13 -19.21
CA GLU A 25 5.33 -0.03 -20.10
C GLU A 25 3.84 -0.38 -20.23
N LYS A 26 3.12 -0.51 -19.11
CA LYS A 26 1.70 -0.87 -19.07
C LYS A 26 0.81 0.15 -19.78
N PHE A 27 1.04 1.44 -19.54
CA PHE A 27 0.20 2.52 -20.07
C PHE A 27 0.80 3.18 -21.33
N SER A 28 1.79 2.56 -21.96
CA SER A 28 2.43 3.09 -23.18
C SER A 28 1.47 3.15 -24.39
N ILE A 29 0.50 2.24 -24.45
CA ILE A 29 -0.46 2.10 -25.56
C ILE A 29 -1.80 2.79 -25.22
N GLU A 30 -2.04 3.05 -23.94
CA GLU A 30 -3.26 3.70 -23.47
C GLU A 30 -3.28 5.18 -23.85
N PRO A 31 -4.44 5.74 -24.27
CA PRO A 31 -4.57 7.18 -24.44
C PRO A 31 -4.17 7.87 -23.14
N LYS A 32 -3.33 8.91 -23.21
CA LYS A 32 -2.95 9.71 -22.02
C LYS A 32 -4.15 10.30 -21.26
N SER A 33 -5.32 10.35 -21.92
CA SER A 33 -6.60 10.81 -21.38
C SER A 33 -7.51 9.68 -20.87
N SER A 34 -7.12 8.40 -20.93
CA SER A 34 -7.95 7.31 -20.42
C SER A 34 -8.04 7.42 -18.90
N LYS A 35 -9.27 7.41 -18.38
CA LYS A 35 -9.51 7.55 -16.94
C LYS A 35 -9.28 6.20 -16.29
N PHE A 36 -8.49 6.14 -15.23
CA PHE A 36 -8.21 4.87 -14.60
C PHE A 36 -7.88 5.00 -13.12
N ILE A 37 -8.01 3.88 -12.41
CA ILE A 37 -7.42 3.70 -11.08
C ILE A 37 -6.76 2.32 -11.00
N TYR A 38 -5.57 2.28 -10.41
CA TYR A 38 -4.78 1.08 -10.21
C TYR A 38 -4.45 0.93 -8.73
N CYS A 39 -5.01 -0.09 -8.09
CA CYS A 39 -4.93 -0.28 -6.64
C CYS A 39 -5.23 -1.73 -6.26
N ASN A 40 -5.14 -2.07 -4.97
CA ASN A 40 -5.75 -3.29 -4.47
C ASN A 40 -7.25 -3.05 -4.25
N ILE A 41 -8.08 -3.77 -4.98
CA ILE A 41 -9.53 -3.51 -5.03
C ILE A 41 -10.25 -4.24 -3.89
N ASN A 42 -11.19 -3.52 -3.26
CA ASN A 42 -12.22 -4.07 -2.38
C ASN A 42 -13.59 -3.99 -3.06
N GLU A 43 -14.23 -5.14 -3.20
CA GLU A 43 -15.60 -5.28 -3.67
C GLU A 43 -16.45 -5.93 -2.56
N MET A 44 -17.75 -5.63 -2.55
CA MET A 44 -18.72 -6.21 -1.61
C MET A 44 -18.36 -5.99 -0.12
N ALA A 45 -17.68 -4.90 0.20
CA ALA A 45 -17.37 -4.55 1.59
C ALA A 45 -18.60 -3.95 2.30
N TYR A 46 -18.78 -4.34 3.56
CA TYR A 46 -19.88 -3.85 4.40
C TYR A 46 -19.39 -2.76 5.35
N PRO A 47 -20.19 -1.71 5.60
CA PRO A 47 -19.94 -0.76 6.69
C PRO A 47 -19.97 -1.48 8.03
N MET A 48 -18.96 -1.25 8.87
CA MET A 48 -18.89 -1.86 10.19
C MET A 48 -19.91 -1.22 11.12
N ARG A 49 -20.94 -1.97 11.54
CA ARG A 49 -22.02 -1.46 12.39
C ARG A 49 -21.79 -1.64 13.90
N LYS A 50 -20.63 -2.17 14.29
CA LYS A 50 -20.26 -2.35 15.70
C LYS A 50 -19.57 -1.09 16.24
N ASN A 51 -20.20 -0.40 17.18
CA ASN A 51 -19.73 0.89 17.74
C ASN A 51 -18.30 0.85 18.30
N ALA A 52 -17.83 -0.32 18.77
CA ALA A 52 -16.47 -0.47 19.30
C ALA A 52 -15.38 -0.55 18.22
N SER A 53 -15.74 -0.58 16.93
CA SER A 53 -14.77 -0.63 15.85
C SER A 53 -14.23 0.75 15.52
N LYS A 54 -12.91 0.84 15.25
CA LYS A 54 -12.31 2.05 14.68
C LYS A 54 -12.95 2.46 13.36
N TRP A 55 -13.54 1.49 12.64
CA TRP A 55 -14.20 1.66 11.34
C TRP A 55 -15.72 1.78 11.44
N TYR A 56 -16.26 2.09 12.62
CA TYR A 56 -17.70 2.15 12.84
C TYR A 56 -18.39 3.19 11.93
N VAL A 57 -19.47 2.77 11.27
CA VAL A 57 -20.30 3.65 10.45
C VAL A 57 -21.75 3.52 10.87
N ASP A 58 -22.31 4.65 11.27
CA ASP A 58 -23.70 4.78 11.66
C ASP A 58 -24.65 4.56 10.45
N ALA A 59 -25.80 3.94 10.69
CA ALA A 59 -26.76 3.62 9.64
C ALA A 59 -27.45 4.87 9.06
N ASP A 60 -27.62 5.92 9.86
CA ASP A 60 -28.19 7.19 9.41
C ASP A 60 -27.19 7.96 8.55
N THR A 61 -25.88 7.82 8.83
CA THR A 61 -24.82 8.45 8.02
C THR A 61 -24.61 7.74 6.68
N TYR A 62 -24.74 6.41 6.65
CA TYR A 62 -24.65 5.62 5.43
C TYR A 62 -25.68 4.49 5.46
N PRO A 63 -26.86 4.67 4.84
CA PRO A 63 -27.97 3.71 4.97
C PRO A 63 -27.81 2.46 4.09
N PHE A 64 -26.86 2.47 3.17
CA PHE A 64 -26.66 1.34 2.25
C PHE A 64 -25.94 0.18 2.93
N THR A 65 -26.25 -1.03 2.47
CA THR A 65 -25.68 -2.28 2.99
C THR A 65 -24.23 -2.49 2.55
N LEU A 66 -23.85 -1.98 1.38
CA LEU A 66 -22.53 -2.17 0.79
C LEU A 66 -21.91 -0.83 0.46
N TYR A 67 -20.60 -0.75 0.60
CA TYR A 67 -19.83 0.30 -0.05
C TYR A 67 -19.77 0.05 -1.56
N PRO A 68 -19.68 1.11 -2.38
CA PRO A 68 -19.28 0.95 -3.77
C PRO A 68 -17.88 0.31 -3.83
N LYS A 69 -17.54 -0.26 -4.99
CA LYS A 69 -16.18 -0.69 -5.30
C LYS A 69 -15.18 0.43 -5.02
N TYR A 70 -14.14 0.13 -4.24
CA TYR A 70 -13.12 1.11 -3.82
C TYR A 70 -11.75 0.44 -3.69
N CYS A 71 -10.71 1.24 -3.52
CA CYS A 71 -9.33 0.80 -3.29
C CYS A 71 -9.04 0.66 -1.80
N GLU A 72 -8.25 -0.32 -1.39
CA GLU A 72 -7.65 -0.31 -0.05
C GLU A 72 -6.81 0.95 0.16
N GLY A 73 -6.92 1.54 1.35
CA GLY A 73 -6.32 2.83 1.66
C GLY A 73 -4.81 2.94 1.49
N PHE A 74 -4.05 1.86 1.57
CA PHE A 74 -2.58 1.92 1.60
C PHE A 74 -1.96 2.60 0.35
N ALA A 75 -2.48 2.34 -0.85
CA ALA A 75 -1.99 2.97 -2.07
C ALA A 75 -2.97 2.84 -3.24
N TYR A 76 -2.99 3.89 -4.07
CA TYR A 76 -3.57 3.84 -5.42
C TYR A 76 -2.81 4.73 -6.39
N ILE A 77 -2.88 4.40 -7.67
CA ILE A 77 -2.25 5.12 -8.77
C ILE A 77 -3.34 5.50 -9.77
N THR A 78 -3.30 6.73 -10.25
CA THR A 78 -4.23 7.27 -11.25
C THR A 78 -3.52 8.35 -12.08
N ASN A 79 -4.28 9.17 -12.82
CA ASN A 79 -3.77 10.30 -13.58
C ASN A 79 -4.50 11.60 -13.20
N VAL A 80 -3.94 12.72 -13.67
CA VAL A 80 -4.47 14.06 -13.38
C VAL A 80 -5.90 14.23 -13.87
N ALA A 81 -6.25 13.67 -15.04
CA ALA A 81 -7.61 13.77 -15.59
C ALA A 81 -8.65 13.11 -14.67
N THR A 82 -8.33 11.94 -14.12
CA THR A 82 -9.20 11.24 -13.16
C THR A 82 -9.32 12.02 -11.85
N MET A 83 -8.20 12.58 -11.35
CA MET A 83 -8.21 13.43 -10.15
C MET A 83 -9.03 14.72 -10.33
N GLU A 84 -8.97 15.35 -11.50
CA GLU A 84 -9.79 16.52 -11.83
C GLU A 84 -11.29 16.15 -11.78
N LEU A 85 -11.69 14.99 -12.31
CA LEU A 85 -13.07 14.51 -12.23
C LEU A 85 -13.50 14.18 -10.80
N MET A 86 -12.63 13.54 -10.01
CA MET A 86 -12.88 13.28 -8.59
C MET A 86 -13.05 14.57 -7.81
N HIS A 87 -12.26 15.60 -8.12
CA HIS A 87 -12.39 16.93 -7.54
C HIS A 87 -13.76 17.55 -7.84
N GLU A 88 -14.24 17.48 -9.08
CA GLU A 88 -15.60 17.95 -9.42
C GLU A 88 -16.69 17.16 -8.67
N GLN A 89 -16.56 15.84 -8.54
CA GLN A 89 -17.49 15.03 -7.76
C GLN A 89 -17.49 15.42 -6.27
N SER A 90 -16.33 15.76 -5.70
CA SER A 90 -16.20 16.15 -4.29
C SER A 90 -16.93 17.45 -3.93
N LYS A 91 -17.31 18.26 -4.92
CA LYS A 91 -18.11 19.48 -4.70
C LYS A 91 -19.59 19.18 -4.47
N ILE A 92 -20.04 17.99 -4.87
CA ILE A 92 -21.45 17.59 -4.87
C ILE A 92 -21.69 16.49 -3.83
N ILE A 93 -20.77 15.53 -3.74
CA ILE A 93 -20.89 14.39 -2.81
C ILE A 93 -20.42 14.83 -1.42
N PRO A 94 -21.25 14.67 -0.38
CA PRO A 94 -20.85 14.98 0.99
C PRO A 94 -19.63 14.17 1.43
N ARG A 95 -18.76 14.80 2.22
CA ARG A 95 -17.57 14.13 2.75
C ARG A 95 -17.99 12.91 3.58
N PHE A 96 -17.36 11.78 3.29
CA PHE A 96 -17.45 10.58 4.11
C PHE A 96 -16.13 10.40 4.86
N TRP A 97 -16.20 9.99 6.12
CA TRP A 97 -15.05 10.04 7.03
C TRP A 97 -14.01 8.93 6.77
N ILE A 98 -14.41 7.84 6.12
CA ILE A 98 -13.51 6.80 5.66
C ILE A 98 -12.95 7.25 4.30
N ASP A 99 -11.72 7.75 4.30
CA ASP A 99 -11.12 8.41 3.13
C ASP A 99 -11.04 7.53 1.89
N ASP A 100 -10.63 6.27 2.02
CA ASP A 100 -10.48 5.37 0.88
C ASP A 100 -11.84 5.02 0.25
N VAL A 101 -12.86 4.76 1.08
CA VAL A 101 -14.26 4.63 0.64
C VAL A 101 -14.78 5.93 0.01
N TYR A 102 -14.44 7.10 0.56
CA TYR A 102 -14.87 8.38 0.01
C TYR A 102 -14.26 8.63 -1.36
N PHE A 103 -12.92 8.74 -1.43
CA PHE A 103 -12.21 9.15 -2.64
C PHE A 103 -12.32 8.10 -3.74
N THR A 104 -12.06 6.84 -3.44
CA THR A 104 -11.97 5.80 -4.47
C THR A 104 -13.27 5.01 -4.63
N GLY A 105 -14.19 5.12 -3.68
CA GLY A 105 -15.52 4.54 -3.78
C GLY A 105 -16.54 5.56 -4.26
N LEU A 106 -16.99 6.43 -3.36
CA LEU A 106 -18.13 7.32 -3.60
C LEU A 106 -17.87 8.32 -4.74
N LEU A 107 -16.71 8.98 -4.76
CA LEU A 107 -16.40 9.94 -5.82
C LEU A 107 -16.21 9.26 -7.19
N LEU A 108 -15.54 8.12 -7.25
CA LEU A 108 -15.33 7.39 -8.50
C LEU A 108 -16.61 6.71 -9.01
N HIS A 109 -17.51 6.31 -8.12
CA HIS A 109 -18.78 5.69 -8.49
C HIS A 109 -19.63 6.60 -9.40
N GLY A 110 -19.55 7.92 -9.19
CA GLY A 110 -20.23 8.92 -10.03
C GLY A 110 -19.58 9.17 -11.40
N ILE A 111 -18.42 8.57 -11.70
CA ILE A 111 -17.65 8.83 -12.92
C ILE A 111 -17.77 7.65 -13.89
N PRO A 112 -18.45 7.82 -15.05
CA PRO A 112 -18.59 6.74 -16.01
C PRO A 112 -17.29 6.47 -16.78
N GLY A 113 -17.06 5.17 -17.07
CA GLY A 113 -15.95 4.71 -17.91
C GLY A 113 -14.58 4.79 -17.24
N ILE A 114 -14.50 4.56 -15.93
CA ILE A 114 -13.23 4.39 -15.21
C ILE A 114 -12.71 2.98 -15.46
N ASN A 115 -11.47 2.87 -15.92
CA ASN A 115 -10.77 1.60 -16.03
C ASN A 115 -10.18 1.21 -14.67
N TRP A 116 -10.55 0.04 -14.17
CA TRP A 116 -10.05 -0.49 -12.91
C TRP A 116 -8.97 -1.53 -13.16
N PHE A 117 -7.79 -1.29 -12.58
CA PHE A 117 -6.68 -2.23 -12.58
C PHE A 117 -6.46 -2.71 -11.14
N ASP A 118 -6.31 -4.02 -10.95
CA ASP A 118 -6.18 -4.62 -9.62
C ASP A 118 -4.75 -5.12 -9.38
N PHE A 119 -4.10 -4.63 -8.32
CA PHE A 119 -2.79 -5.11 -7.89
C PHE A 119 -2.78 -6.63 -7.70
N LYS A 120 -3.84 -7.23 -7.18
CA LYS A 120 -3.88 -8.69 -6.94
C LYS A 120 -3.88 -9.51 -8.23
N ASN A 121 -4.42 -8.95 -9.31
CA ASN A 121 -4.51 -9.63 -10.61
C ASN A 121 -3.30 -9.37 -11.50
N GLU A 122 -2.59 -8.27 -11.26
CA GLU A 122 -1.52 -7.81 -12.16
C GLU A 122 -0.11 -7.88 -11.58
N LEU A 123 0.03 -7.84 -10.26
CA LEU A 123 1.31 -7.89 -9.58
C LEU A 123 1.45 -9.21 -8.83
N LYS A 124 2.68 -9.73 -8.78
CA LYS A 124 2.99 -10.80 -7.82
C LYS A 124 2.80 -10.25 -6.42
N TRP A 125 2.16 -11.03 -5.56
CA TRP A 125 1.89 -10.61 -4.19
C TRP A 125 1.99 -11.74 -3.19
N SER A 126 2.34 -11.39 -1.97
CA SER A 126 2.40 -12.28 -0.82
C SER A 126 1.85 -11.55 0.40
N TYR A 127 1.07 -12.27 1.20
CA TYR A 127 0.50 -11.75 2.44
C TYR A 127 0.99 -12.57 3.62
N TYR A 128 1.45 -11.88 4.66
CA TYR A 128 1.93 -12.49 5.90
C TYR A 128 1.17 -11.91 7.09
N ASP A 129 0.58 -12.80 7.88
CA ASP A 129 -0.10 -12.47 9.14
C ASP A 129 0.75 -12.91 10.33
N PHE A 130 0.97 -12.00 11.28
CA PHE A 130 1.69 -12.24 12.52
C PHE A 130 0.71 -12.20 13.69
N TRP A 131 -0.10 -13.26 13.77
CA TRP A 131 -1.20 -13.47 14.73
C TRP A 131 -0.84 -13.17 16.20
N ASP A 132 0.41 -13.39 16.61
CA ASP A 132 0.85 -13.17 17.99
C ASP A 132 1.01 -11.68 18.36
N LEU A 133 0.98 -10.78 17.38
CA LEU A 133 1.27 -9.36 17.55
C LEU A 133 0.25 -8.42 16.89
N GLY A 134 -0.71 -8.95 16.13
CA GLY A 134 -1.67 -8.15 15.37
C GLY A 134 -1.04 -7.36 14.21
N ASN A 135 0.16 -7.77 13.77
CA ASN A 135 0.88 -7.12 12.67
C ASN A 135 0.64 -7.87 11.37
N THR A 136 0.62 -7.15 10.25
CA THR A 136 0.52 -7.76 8.91
C THR A 136 1.53 -7.14 7.96
N LEU A 137 2.02 -7.95 7.03
CA LEU A 137 2.93 -7.53 5.96
C LEU A 137 2.32 -7.94 4.62
N LYS A 138 2.00 -6.97 3.78
CA LYS A 138 1.60 -7.21 2.40
C LYS A 138 2.76 -6.82 1.49
N ILE A 139 3.19 -7.73 0.64
CA ILE A 139 4.22 -7.46 -0.36
C ILE A 139 3.59 -7.66 -1.72
N TYR A 140 3.60 -6.62 -2.53
CA TYR A 140 3.41 -6.65 -3.96
C TYR A 140 4.77 -6.44 -4.61
N GLU A 141 4.91 -6.83 -5.88
CA GLU A 141 6.18 -6.78 -6.63
C GLU A 141 6.97 -5.47 -6.47
N PHE A 142 6.26 -4.33 -6.36
CA PHE A 142 6.89 -2.99 -6.18
C PHE A 142 6.46 -2.24 -4.91
N ILE A 143 5.51 -2.78 -4.14
CA ILE A 143 4.86 -2.07 -3.02
C ILE A 143 4.87 -2.97 -1.79
N VAL A 144 5.38 -2.48 -0.67
CA VAL A 144 5.39 -3.18 0.61
C VAL A 144 4.60 -2.37 1.62
N VAL A 145 3.62 -3.02 2.25
CA VAL A 145 2.72 -2.41 3.26
C VAL A 145 2.98 -3.07 4.59
N VAL A 146 3.31 -2.27 5.61
CA VAL A 146 3.64 -2.76 6.95
C VAL A 146 2.60 -2.24 7.94
N ASN A 147 1.65 -3.08 8.32
CA ASN A 147 0.69 -2.70 9.35
C ASN A 147 1.18 -3.19 10.72
N ILE A 148 1.50 -2.26 11.61
CA ILE A 148 1.93 -2.54 12.99
C ILE A 148 0.81 -2.16 13.96
N ALA A 149 0.32 -3.11 14.75
CA ALA A 149 -0.61 -2.81 15.84
C ALA A 149 0.10 -1.95 16.91
N VAL A 150 -0.46 -0.76 17.16
CA VAL A 150 0.12 0.31 18.02
C VAL A 150 0.22 -0.09 19.51
N THR A 151 -0.25 -1.28 19.90
CA THR A 151 -0.16 -1.77 21.29
C THR A 151 1.27 -2.13 21.73
N GLN A 152 2.27 -2.17 20.85
CA GLN A 152 3.66 -2.44 21.25
C GLN A 152 4.64 -1.34 20.82
N ARG A 153 4.91 -0.40 21.74
CA ARG A 153 6.02 0.58 21.67
C ARG A 153 7.43 -0.05 21.74
N TYR A 154 7.55 -1.37 21.72
CA TYR A 154 8.79 -2.11 21.97
C TYR A 154 8.96 -3.32 21.04
N LEU A 155 8.86 -3.12 19.73
CA LEU A 155 9.47 -4.08 18.80
C LEU A 155 10.97 -3.78 18.71
N CYS A 156 11.78 -4.54 19.45
CA CYS A 156 13.23 -4.58 19.21
C CYS A 156 13.49 -4.88 17.72
N GLY A 157 14.29 -4.04 17.06
CA GLY A 157 14.51 -4.07 15.60
C GLY A 157 14.88 -5.45 15.02
N CYS A 158 15.44 -6.35 15.82
CA CYS A 158 15.78 -7.72 15.41
C CYS A 158 14.57 -8.59 15.01
N ARG A 159 13.39 -8.41 15.63
CA ARG A 159 12.20 -9.23 15.31
C ARG A 159 11.57 -8.81 13.99
N LEU A 160 11.44 -7.50 13.75
CA LEU A 160 10.90 -6.95 12.50
C LEU A 160 11.78 -7.34 11.29
N LEU A 161 13.11 -7.31 11.46
CA LEU A 161 14.04 -7.71 10.41
C LEU A 161 13.93 -9.20 10.06
N GLY A 162 13.74 -10.07 11.06
CA GLY A 162 13.52 -11.51 10.85
C GLY A 162 12.26 -11.80 10.03
N TYR A 163 11.19 -11.03 10.24
CA TYR A 163 9.94 -11.16 9.49
C TYR A 163 10.09 -10.73 8.01
N ILE A 164 10.76 -9.61 7.75
CA ILE A 164 11.01 -9.12 6.38
C ILE A 164 11.89 -10.11 5.59
N ILE A 165 12.93 -10.65 6.22
CA ILE A 165 13.85 -11.61 5.58
C ILE A 165 13.12 -12.92 5.26
N SER A 166 12.26 -13.41 6.16
CA SER A 166 11.45 -14.61 5.91
C SER A 166 10.50 -14.45 4.72
N ALA A 167 9.94 -13.24 4.53
CA ALA A 167 9.05 -12.94 3.41
C ALA A 167 9.78 -12.81 2.06
N LEU A 168 11.02 -12.30 2.08
CA LEU A 168 11.85 -12.17 0.87
C LEU A 168 12.40 -13.52 0.36
N ILE A 169 12.55 -14.53 1.23
CA ILE A 169 13.14 -15.83 0.87
C ILE A 169 12.12 -16.79 0.24
N CYS A 170 10.82 -16.65 0.53
CA CYS A 170 9.78 -17.54 0.02
C CYS A 170 8.61 -16.75 -0.59
N PRO A 171 8.76 -16.25 -1.84
CA PRO A 171 7.66 -15.62 -2.55
C PRO A 171 6.70 -16.71 -3.03
N ALA A 172 5.55 -16.81 -2.37
CA ALA A 172 4.41 -17.58 -2.86
C ALA A 172 3.28 -16.60 -3.19
N ASN A 173 2.66 -16.76 -4.36
CA ASN A 173 1.40 -16.06 -4.64
C ASN A 173 0.36 -16.63 -3.67
N GLY A 174 -0.08 -15.82 -2.70
CA GLY A 174 -1.06 -16.25 -1.72
C GLY A 174 -0.80 -15.82 -0.28
N TYR A 175 -1.63 -16.37 0.61
CA TYR A 175 -1.58 -16.15 2.05
C TYR A 175 -0.65 -17.19 2.68
N THR A 176 0.33 -16.74 3.46
CA THR A 176 1.24 -17.64 4.19
C THR A 176 1.26 -17.27 5.67
N ARG A 177 1.02 -18.26 6.55
CA ARG A 177 1.12 -18.07 8.00
C ARG A 177 2.58 -18.25 8.43
N TYR A 178 3.08 -17.39 9.31
CA TYR A 178 4.47 -17.46 9.78
C TYR A 178 4.86 -18.82 10.40
N THR A 179 3.92 -19.46 11.12
CA THR A 179 4.12 -20.79 11.71
C THR A 179 4.44 -21.87 10.68
N ASP A 180 4.00 -21.70 9.44
CA ASP A 180 4.18 -22.68 8.38
C ASP A 180 5.58 -22.54 7.75
N ILE A 181 6.18 -21.34 7.79
CA ILE A 181 7.54 -21.09 7.32
C ILE A 181 8.57 -21.73 8.27
N LEU A 182 8.34 -21.64 9.59
CA LEU A 182 9.22 -22.23 10.60
C LEU A 182 9.26 -23.77 10.58
N ARG A 183 8.32 -24.43 9.91
CA ARG A 183 8.23 -25.89 9.82
C ARG A 183 8.92 -26.47 8.58
N SER A 184 9.44 -25.66 7.67
CA SER A 184 10.11 -26.15 6.46
C SER A 184 11.55 -26.61 6.77
N PRO A 185 11.90 -27.89 6.48
CA PRO A 185 13.20 -28.46 6.86
C PRO A 185 14.40 -27.88 6.08
N ASP A 186 14.18 -27.29 4.89
CA ASP A 186 15.27 -26.74 4.06
C ASP A 186 15.76 -25.35 4.49
N THR A 187 15.10 -24.72 5.47
CA THR A 187 15.31 -23.31 5.81
C THR A 187 16.37 -23.08 6.90
N VAL A 188 16.55 -24.00 7.85
CA VAL A 188 17.21 -23.69 9.14
C VAL A 188 18.72 -23.40 9.00
N SER A 189 19.43 -24.08 8.10
CA SER A 189 20.89 -23.92 7.94
C SER A 189 21.28 -22.73 7.05
N SER A 190 20.48 -22.41 6.02
CA SER A 190 20.70 -21.25 5.14
C SER A 190 20.26 -19.93 5.79
N LEU A 191 19.20 -19.98 6.61
CA LEU A 191 18.62 -18.83 7.29
C LEU A 191 19.56 -18.25 8.34
N ALA A 192 20.26 -19.06 9.13
CA ALA A 192 21.18 -18.56 10.16
C ALA A 192 22.37 -17.77 9.56
N LEU A 193 22.96 -18.26 8.46
CA LEU A 193 24.11 -17.62 7.82
C LEU A 193 23.71 -16.36 7.01
N LYS A 194 22.52 -16.36 6.40
CA LYS A 194 21.94 -15.19 5.71
C LYS A 194 21.44 -14.12 6.67
N LEU A 195 20.88 -14.52 7.82
CA LEU A 195 20.49 -13.59 8.89
C LEU A 195 21.71 -12.86 9.47
N PHE A 196 22.85 -13.52 9.63
CA PHE A 196 24.07 -12.90 10.16
C PHE A 196 24.68 -11.86 9.19
N THR A 197 24.66 -12.14 7.90
CA THR A 197 25.18 -11.24 6.85
C THR A 197 24.26 -10.05 6.59
N LEU A 198 22.94 -10.24 6.60
CA LEU A 198 21.96 -9.15 6.51
C LEU A 198 21.94 -8.28 7.77
N PHE A 199 22.15 -8.86 8.96
CA PHE A 199 22.28 -8.10 10.21
C PHE A 199 23.52 -7.19 10.20
N ALA A 200 24.66 -7.69 9.71
CA ALA A 200 25.88 -6.89 9.57
C ALA A 200 25.71 -5.74 8.55
N LEU A 201 25.03 -5.98 7.42
CA LEU A 201 24.82 -4.98 6.37
C LEU A 201 23.75 -3.93 6.71
N THR A 202 22.73 -4.28 7.48
CA THR A 202 21.69 -3.34 7.92
C THR A 202 22.16 -2.45 9.05
N ILE A 203 22.97 -2.96 9.99
CA ILE A 203 23.63 -2.12 11.00
C ILE A 203 24.66 -1.20 10.35
N LEU A 204 25.49 -1.68 9.41
CA LEU A 204 26.38 -0.80 8.66
C LEU A 204 25.60 0.23 7.82
N GLY A 205 24.52 -0.19 7.15
CA GLY A 205 23.71 0.68 6.30
C GLY A 205 23.00 1.79 7.07
N VAL A 206 22.42 1.47 8.23
CA VAL A 206 21.76 2.45 9.11
C VAL A 206 22.78 3.40 9.74
N ILE A 207 23.97 2.92 10.11
CA ILE A 207 25.06 3.77 10.63
C ILE A 207 25.64 4.69 9.53
N ILE A 208 25.79 4.21 8.30
CA ILE A 208 26.29 5.01 7.16
C ILE A 208 25.23 6.03 6.69
N LEU A 209 23.94 5.66 6.67
CA LEU A 209 22.83 6.56 6.29
C LEU A 209 22.61 7.68 7.32
N THR A 210 22.76 7.38 8.62
CA THR A 210 22.59 8.39 9.69
C THR A 210 23.78 9.34 9.81
N THR A 211 24.97 8.96 9.33
CA THR A 211 26.17 9.81 9.38
C THR A 211 26.43 10.60 8.09
N ASN A 212 25.84 10.23 6.94
CA ASN A 212 26.10 10.90 5.64
C ASN A 212 24.90 11.59 4.96
N LEU A 213 23.68 11.54 5.51
CA LEU A 213 22.51 12.25 4.96
C LEU A 213 22.16 13.52 5.76
N ILE A 214 23.16 14.36 6.01
CA ILE A 214 22.98 15.81 6.01
C ILE A 214 23.77 16.35 4.81
N SER A 215 23.27 16.09 3.61
CA SER A 215 23.71 16.81 2.42
C SER A 215 22.53 17.00 1.48
N PHE A 216 22.10 18.25 1.37
CA PHE A 216 21.14 18.78 0.41
C PHE A 216 21.50 18.32 -1.01
N ILE A 217 20.55 17.72 -1.73
CA ILE A 217 20.63 17.55 -3.19
C ILE A 217 19.40 18.24 -3.81
N PRO A 218 19.57 19.18 -4.75
CA PRO A 218 18.48 19.98 -5.29
C PRO A 218 17.65 19.16 -6.30
N ALA A 219 16.32 19.29 -6.21
CA ALA A 219 15.38 18.67 -7.12
C ALA A 219 15.54 19.20 -8.56
N LYS A 220 15.78 18.31 -9.53
CA LYS A 220 15.57 18.59 -10.95
C LYS A 220 14.13 18.23 -11.37
N LYS A 221 13.57 19.11 -12.19
CA LYS A 221 12.17 19.22 -12.65
C LYS A 221 11.59 17.96 -13.31
N ASN A 222 10.31 17.75 -13.00
CA ASN A 222 9.25 17.01 -13.72
C ASN A 222 9.35 15.48 -13.69
N GLU A 223 8.52 14.81 -12.87
CA GLU A 223 7.55 13.81 -13.38
C GLU A 223 6.59 13.16 -12.35
N PHE A 224 6.75 13.36 -11.04
CA PHE A 224 5.84 12.77 -10.05
C PHE A 224 5.37 13.81 -9.03
N LEU A 225 4.06 13.89 -8.81
CA LEU A 225 3.47 14.65 -7.70
C LEU A 225 3.07 13.65 -6.61
N PHE A 226 3.81 13.67 -5.50
CA PHE A 226 3.43 12.96 -4.29
C PHE A 226 2.48 13.83 -3.48
N LEU A 227 1.27 13.35 -3.26
CA LEU A 227 0.32 13.97 -2.33
C LEU A 227 0.31 13.13 -1.05
N GLN A 228 1.02 13.60 -0.03
CA GLN A 228 0.91 13.07 1.32
C GLN A 228 -0.22 13.83 2.01
N ALA A 229 -1.39 13.20 2.14
CA ALA A 229 -2.51 13.77 2.87
C ALA A 229 -2.26 13.61 4.38
N ARG A 230 -1.75 14.66 5.02
CA ARG A 230 -1.97 14.88 6.46
C ARG A 230 -3.29 15.63 6.57
N LEU A 231 -4.37 14.94 6.90
CA LEU A 231 -5.55 15.60 7.42
C LEU A 231 -5.22 16.02 8.85
N ILE A 232 -5.27 17.34 9.09
CA ILE A 232 -5.13 18.00 10.39
C ILE A 232 -6.38 17.72 11.22
#